data_AF-A0A8H3XJV7-F1
#
_entry.id   AF-A0A8H3XJV7-F1
#
_cell.length_a   1.000
_cell.length_b   1.000
_cell.length_c   1.000
_cell.angle_alpha   90.00
_cell.angle_beta   90.00
_cell.angle_gamma   90.00
#
_symmetry.space_group_name_H-M   'P 1'
#
loop_
_entity.id
_entity.type
_entity.pdbx_description
1 polymer ?
#
loop_
_entity_poly.entity_id
_entity_poly.type
_entity_poly.pdbx_seq_one_letter_code
_entity_poly.pdbx_strand_id
1 'polypeptide(L)'
;MLKTRIAATFIILFAFIFTYLYAIPLPRDVGDEVVATFTKLDGSFLLNQTKYDPDGYVFTLYGEFNQGFDVNDTTLYFIVAPALGLAEKNSFKNLQIPINPPKAGPWGQWGTGDISTAINTTFTVYKQDNELDTTTFVKLRNEF
;
A
#
# COMPACT_ATOMS: atom_id res chain seq x y z
N MET A 1 51.12 -29.38 7.59
CA MET A 1 49.79 -29.68 7.02
C MET A 1 48.63 -29.44 8.00
N LEU A 2 48.73 -29.78 9.29
CA LEU A 2 47.65 -29.56 10.26
C LEU A 2 47.28 -28.07 10.47
N LYS A 3 48.29 -27.19 10.59
CA LYS A 3 48.10 -25.74 10.74
C LYS A 3 47.38 -25.09 9.54
N THR A 4 47.69 -25.54 8.33
CA THR A 4 47.07 -25.05 7.09
C THR A 4 45.61 -25.49 6.97
N ARG A 5 45.28 -26.70 7.44
CA ARG A 5 43.90 -27.20 7.50
C ARG A 5 43.06 -26.41 8.50
N ILE A 6 43.59 -26.11 9.69
CA ILE A 6 42.87 -25.31 10.71
C ILE A 6 42.56 -23.91 10.18
N ALA A 7 43.53 -23.22 9.57
CA ALA A 7 43.32 -21.89 9.00
C ALA A 7 42.26 -21.89 7.89
N ALA A 8 42.29 -22.88 7.00
CA ALA A 8 41.29 -23.02 5.93
C ALA A 8 39.88 -23.24 6.49
N THR A 9 39.73 -24.05 7.55
CA THR A 9 38.43 -24.25 8.21
C THR A 9 37.90 -22.96 8.83
N PHE A 10 38.75 -22.16 9.47
CA PHE A 10 38.33 -20.86 10.02
C PHE A 10 37.91 -19.87 8.93
N ILE A 11 38.63 -19.80 7.81
CA ILE A 11 38.27 -18.92 6.69
C ILE A 11 36.92 -19.31 6.09
N ILE A 12 36.67 -20.61 5.87
CA ILE A 12 35.40 -21.11 5.34
C ILE A 12 34.26 -20.83 6.33
N LEU A 13 34.47 -21.08 7.62
CA LEU A 13 33.48 -20.80 8.66
C LEU A 13 33.16 -19.30 8.74
N PHE A 14 34.18 -18.44 8.64
CA PHE A 14 34.02 -16.99 8.67
C PHE A 14 33.28 -16.48 7.42
N ALA A 15 33.60 -17.00 6.23
CA ALA A 15 32.89 -16.68 5.00
C ALA A 15 31.42 -17.12 5.05
N PHE A 16 31.13 -18.28 5.65
CA PHE A 16 29.77 -18.78 5.85
C PHE A 16 29.00 -17.89 6.83
N ILE A 17 29.55 -17.59 8.01
CA ILE A 17 28.90 -16.71 8.99
C ILE A 17 28.62 -15.33 8.37
N PHE A 18 29.59 -14.74 7.65
CA PHE A 18 29.38 -13.45 7.00
C PHE A 18 28.27 -13.50 5.93
N THR A 19 28.24 -14.52 5.08
CA THR A 19 27.18 -14.63 4.07
C THR A 19 25.78 -14.78 4.68
N TYR A 20 25.64 -15.50 5.79
CA TYR A 20 24.35 -15.63 6.49
C TYR A 20 24.01 -14.45 7.41
N LEU A 21 25.00 -13.71 7.92
CA LEU A 21 24.77 -12.51 8.72
C LEU A 21 24.29 -11.33 7.85
N TYR A 22 24.70 -11.28 6.58
CA TYR A 22 24.22 -10.30 5.58
C TYR A 22 22.93 -10.73 4.87
N ALA A 23 22.43 -11.95 5.10
CA ALA A 23 21.09 -12.33 4.68
C ALA A 23 20.09 -11.62 5.59
N ILE A 24 19.82 -10.34 5.32
CA ILE A 24 18.73 -9.59 5.96
C ILE A 24 17.46 -10.37 5.63
N PRO A 25 16.74 -10.92 6.63
CA PRO A 25 15.44 -11.53 6.38
C PRO A 25 14.60 -10.52 5.61
N LEU A 26 13.93 -10.93 4.53
CA LEU A 26 12.95 -10.06 3.91
C LEU A 26 12.03 -9.54 5.03
N PRO A 27 11.84 -8.22 5.16
CA PRO A 27 10.90 -7.69 6.13
C PRO A 27 9.58 -8.42 5.91
N ARG A 28 9.02 -8.98 6.98
CA ARG A 28 7.86 -9.90 6.91
C ARG A 28 6.64 -9.30 6.23
N ASP A 29 6.63 -7.98 6.12
CA ASP A 29 5.51 -7.21 5.62
C ASP A 29 5.62 -6.97 4.10
N VAL A 30 6.78 -7.22 3.46
CA VAL A 30 6.89 -7.11 1.99
C VAL A 30 6.05 -8.19 1.30
N GLY A 31 5.16 -7.77 0.41
CA GLY A 31 4.16 -8.61 -0.23
C GLY A 31 2.83 -8.68 0.51
N ASP A 32 2.69 -8.00 1.66
CA ASP A 32 1.37 -7.81 2.28
C ASP A 32 0.50 -6.93 1.40
N GLU A 33 -0.79 -7.24 1.39
CA GLU A 33 -1.81 -6.49 0.69
C GLU A 33 -2.94 -6.11 1.63
N VAL A 34 -3.43 -4.89 1.49
CA VAL A 34 -4.55 -4.34 2.27
C VAL A 34 -5.54 -3.71 1.29
N VAL A 35 -6.81 -4.08 1.40
CA VAL A 35 -7.86 -3.66 0.48
C VAL A 35 -9.00 -2.94 1.21
N ALA A 36 -9.54 -1.92 0.57
CA ALA A 36 -10.80 -1.26 0.93
C ALA A 36 -11.79 -1.48 -0.22
N THR A 37 -12.93 -2.11 0.05
CA THR A 37 -13.96 -2.42 -0.97
C THR A 37 -15.20 -1.58 -0.73
N PHE A 38 -15.59 -0.79 -1.73
CA PHE A 38 -16.71 0.14 -1.66
C PHE A 38 -17.94 -0.49 -2.33
N THR A 39 -18.93 -0.85 -1.52
CA THR A 39 -20.11 -1.58 -2.00
C THR A 39 -21.02 -0.69 -2.86
N LYS A 40 -21.21 0.57 -2.49
CA LYS A 40 -22.09 1.50 -3.23
C LYS A 40 -21.41 2.03 -4.49
N LEU A 41 -20.09 2.20 -4.49
CA LEU A 41 -19.33 2.68 -5.65
C LEU A 41 -18.88 1.56 -6.60
N ASP A 42 -19.16 0.29 -6.25
CA ASP A 42 -18.68 -0.90 -6.97
C ASP A 42 -17.20 -0.77 -7.31
N GLY A 43 -16.39 -0.56 -6.28
CA GLY A 43 -15.00 -0.18 -6.44
C GLY A 43 -14.10 -0.74 -5.37
N SER A 44 -12.80 -0.68 -5.62
CA SER A 44 -11.80 -1.14 -4.68
C SER A 44 -10.60 -0.23 -4.67
N PHE A 45 -9.92 -0.25 -3.54
CA PHE A 45 -8.66 0.42 -3.34
C PHE A 45 -7.67 -0.53 -2.65
N LEU A 46 -6.56 -0.80 -3.32
CA LEU A 46 -5.54 -1.77 -2.94
C LEU A 46 -4.25 -1.05 -2.56
N LEU A 47 -3.67 -1.46 -1.43
CA LEU A 47 -2.33 -1.12 -0.99
C LEU A 47 -1.48 -2.39 -1.02
N ASN A 48 -0.31 -2.32 -1.64
CA ASN A 48 0.64 -3.43 -1.69
C ASN A 48 2.00 -2.96 -1.16
N GLN A 49 2.52 -3.66 -0.14
CA GLN A 49 3.82 -3.37 0.46
C GLN A 49 4.94 -3.91 -0.44
N THR A 50 5.51 -3.04 -1.27
CA THR A 50 6.43 -3.48 -2.33
C THR A 50 7.86 -3.74 -1.86
N LYS A 51 8.36 -2.95 -0.92
CA LYS A 51 9.73 -3.06 -0.43
C LYS A 51 9.92 -2.35 0.91
N TYR A 52 11.06 -2.65 1.52
CA TYR A 52 11.63 -1.89 2.63
C TYR A 52 12.96 -1.33 2.17
N ASP A 53 13.09 -0.01 2.20
CA ASP A 53 14.32 0.72 1.96
C ASP A 53 14.91 1.17 3.31
N PRO A 54 16.17 1.64 3.38
CA PRO A 54 16.77 2.15 4.62
C PRO A 54 15.95 3.28 5.28
N ASP A 55 15.18 4.02 4.48
CA ASP A 55 14.33 5.13 4.90
C ASP A 55 12.91 4.69 5.30
N GLY A 56 12.61 3.38 5.21
CA GLY A 56 11.36 2.78 5.66
C GLY A 56 10.62 1.99 4.57
N TYR A 57 9.39 1.60 4.91
CA TYR A 57 8.49 0.86 4.05
C TYR A 57 8.00 1.70 2.86
N VAL A 58 7.90 1.08 1.69
CA VAL A 58 7.36 1.68 0.45
C VAL A 58 6.24 0.81 -0.09
N PHE A 59 5.11 1.44 -0.42
CA PHE A 59 3.95 0.76 -0.95
C PHE A 59 3.48 1.39 -2.27
N THR A 60 2.78 0.59 -3.07
CA THR A 60 1.99 1.07 -4.20
C THR A 60 0.54 1.07 -3.83
N LEU A 61 -0.19 2.06 -4.33
CA LEU A 61 -1.64 2.11 -4.24
C LEU A 61 -2.27 2.02 -5.62
N TYR A 62 -3.43 1.36 -5.69
CA TYR A 62 -4.26 1.28 -6.88
C TYR A 62 -5.73 1.43 -6.49
N GLY A 63 -6.50 2.22 -7.24
CA GLY A 63 -7.92 2.41 -6.99
C GLY A 63 -8.75 2.56 -8.25
N GLU A 64 -9.95 2.01 -8.21
CA GLU A 64 -10.94 2.10 -9.29
C GLU A 64 -12.35 2.02 -8.71
N PHE A 65 -13.25 2.85 -9.23
CA PHE A 65 -14.67 2.86 -8.89
C PHE A 65 -15.51 2.74 -10.16
N ASN A 66 -16.45 1.79 -10.19
CA ASN A 66 -17.24 1.51 -11.39
C ASN A 66 -18.56 2.30 -11.47
N GLN A 67 -18.97 2.96 -10.39
CA GLN A 67 -20.18 3.80 -10.38
C GLN A 67 -20.12 4.92 -9.34
N GLY A 68 -21.12 5.81 -9.34
CA GLY A 68 -21.30 6.87 -8.35
C GLY A 68 -20.78 8.25 -8.75
N PHE A 69 -20.23 8.39 -9.97
CA PHE A 69 -19.69 9.64 -10.49
C PHE A 69 -20.50 10.11 -11.70
N ASP A 70 -21.36 11.12 -11.53
CA ASP A 70 -22.28 11.61 -12.57
C ASP A 70 -21.74 12.82 -13.35
N VAL A 71 -20.76 13.52 -12.79
CA VAL A 71 -20.14 14.72 -13.36
C VAL A 71 -18.64 14.53 -13.48
N ASN A 72 -18.09 14.80 -14.67
CA ASN A 72 -16.64 14.82 -14.90
C ASN A 72 -16.01 16.13 -14.38
N ASP A 73 -16.04 16.31 -13.07
CA ASP A 73 -15.40 17.43 -12.39
C ASP A 73 -14.69 16.94 -11.11
N THR A 74 -13.36 16.84 -11.20
CA THR A 74 -12.51 16.32 -10.12
C THR A 74 -12.41 17.25 -8.90
N THR A 75 -12.98 18.46 -8.95
CA THR A 75 -13.05 19.37 -7.80
C THR A 75 -14.23 19.10 -6.88
N LEU A 76 -15.22 18.33 -7.35
CA LEU A 76 -16.44 18.01 -6.60
C LEU A 76 -16.31 16.72 -5.78
N TYR A 77 -15.27 15.92 -6.00
CA TYR A 77 -15.12 14.62 -5.33
C TYR A 77 -13.89 14.63 -4.44
N PHE A 78 -14.01 13.97 -3.29
CA PHE A 78 -12.99 13.99 -2.25
C PHE A 78 -12.83 12.61 -1.63
N ILE A 79 -11.62 12.34 -1.12
CA ILE A 79 -11.37 11.21 -0.24
C ILE A 79 -10.91 11.69 1.14
N VAL A 80 -11.26 10.93 2.16
CA VAL A 80 -10.72 11.01 3.51
C VAL A 80 -10.24 9.62 3.89
N ALA A 81 -8.94 9.49 4.12
CA ALA A 81 -8.26 8.25 4.47
C ALA A 81 -7.09 8.57 5.40
N PRO A 82 -7.32 8.67 6.73
CA PRO A 82 -6.30 9.06 7.69
C PRO A 82 -5.04 8.18 7.64
N ALA A 83 -5.19 6.89 7.35
CA ALA A 83 -4.08 5.96 7.20
C ALA A 83 -3.12 6.29 6.04
N LEU A 84 -3.57 7.07 5.06
CA LEU A 84 -2.75 7.51 3.93
C LEU A 84 -2.19 8.93 4.15
N GLY A 85 -2.28 9.47 5.37
CA GLY A 85 -1.98 10.88 5.65
C GLY A 85 -3.04 11.84 5.11
N LEU A 86 -4.19 11.33 4.65
CA LEU A 86 -5.29 12.11 4.09
C LEU A 86 -6.40 12.29 5.14
N ALA A 87 -6.03 12.87 6.29
CA ALA A 87 -6.93 13.04 7.43
C ALA A 87 -8.07 14.05 7.17
N GLU A 88 -7.88 14.94 6.19
CA GLU A 88 -8.88 15.90 5.74
C GLU A 88 -9.35 15.56 4.31
N LYS A 89 -10.40 16.25 3.83
CA LYS A 89 -10.93 16.07 2.48
C LYS A 89 -9.88 16.46 1.45
N ASN A 90 -9.38 15.46 0.73
CA ASN A 90 -8.47 15.65 -0.39
C ASN A 90 -9.21 15.47 -1.70
N SER A 91 -9.22 16.51 -2.55
CA SER A 91 -9.96 16.47 -3.81
C SER A 91 -9.34 15.49 -4.81
N PHE A 92 -10.17 14.91 -5.66
CA PHE A 92 -9.71 14.06 -6.77
C PHE A 92 -8.77 14.84 -7.70
N LYS A 93 -8.96 16.15 -7.83
CA LYS A 93 -8.03 17.04 -8.56
C LYS A 93 -6.63 17.03 -7.96
N ASN A 94 -6.51 17.19 -6.64
CA ASN A 94 -5.20 17.23 -5.97
C ASN A 94 -4.49 15.88 -6.06
N LEU A 95 -5.26 14.80 -6.00
CA LEU A 95 -4.77 13.43 -6.07
C LEU A 95 -4.64 12.90 -7.51
N GLN A 96 -4.99 13.73 -8.50
CA GLN A 96 -4.96 13.40 -9.92
C GLN A 96 -5.77 12.14 -10.28
N ILE A 97 -6.89 11.91 -9.58
CA ILE A 97 -7.81 10.81 -9.86
C ILE A 97 -8.71 11.20 -11.03
N PRO A 98 -8.64 10.51 -12.18
CA PRO A 98 -9.48 10.82 -13.32
C PRO A 98 -10.92 10.39 -13.08
N ILE A 99 -11.87 11.11 -13.68
CA ILE A 99 -13.29 10.75 -13.66
C ILE A 99 -13.75 10.57 -15.12
N ASN A 100 -14.41 9.46 -15.38
CA ASN A 100 -15.09 9.18 -16.63
C ASN A 100 -16.46 8.59 -16.30
N PRO A 101 -17.50 9.44 -16.10
CA PRO A 101 -18.81 8.99 -15.63
C PRO A 101 -19.32 7.77 -16.38
N PRO A 102 -19.85 6.73 -15.69
CA PRO A 102 -20.19 6.72 -14.25
C PRO A 102 -19.00 6.41 -13.32
N LYS A 103 -17.79 6.28 -13.85
CA LYS A 103 -16.60 5.71 -13.19
C LYS A 103 -15.60 6.76 -12.72
N ALA A 104 -14.71 6.36 -11.83
CA ALA A 104 -13.49 7.09 -11.52
C ALA A 104 -12.29 6.14 -11.38
N GLY A 105 -11.10 6.64 -11.72
CA GLY A 105 -9.93 5.82 -11.94
C GLY A 105 -9.91 5.18 -13.35
N PRO A 106 -9.05 4.18 -13.57
CA PRO A 106 -8.08 3.66 -12.61
C PRO A 106 -7.04 4.72 -12.22
N TRP A 107 -6.54 4.63 -10.99
CA TRP A 107 -5.50 5.52 -10.47
C TRP A 107 -4.50 4.72 -9.66
N GLY A 108 -3.23 5.10 -9.75
CA GLY A 108 -2.18 4.50 -8.92
C GLY A 108 -1.06 5.49 -8.63
N GLN A 109 -0.47 5.36 -7.44
CA GLN A 109 0.62 6.19 -6.93
C GLN A 109 1.55 5.33 -6.08
N TRP A 110 2.68 5.91 -5.68
CA TRP A 110 3.59 5.33 -4.72
C TRP A 110 3.52 6.12 -3.41
N GLY A 111 3.67 5.43 -2.28
CA GLY A 111 3.68 6.03 -0.96
C GLY A 111 4.75 5.42 -0.07
N THR A 112 5.03 6.09 1.04
CA THR A 112 5.93 5.61 2.09
C THR A 112 5.15 5.38 3.37
N GLY A 113 5.56 4.38 4.14
CA GLY A 113 4.90 3.94 5.35
C GLY A 113 4.55 2.46 5.34
N ASP A 114 4.21 1.95 6.51
CA ASP A 114 3.77 0.59 6.73
C ASP A 114 2.26 0.48 6.51
N ILE A 115 1.84 -0.32 5.53
CA ILE A 115 0.42 -0.49 5.19
C ILE A 115 -0.37 -1.21 6.30
N SER A 116 0.30 -1.89 7.24
CA SER A 116 -0.36 -2.54 8.38
C SER A 116 -1.11 -1.53 9.25
N THR A 117 -0.63 -0.28 9.28
CA THR A 117 -1.27 0.83 10.00
C THR A 117 -2.60 1.26 9.40
N ALA A 118 -2.87 0.89 8.14
CA ALA A 118 -4.15 1.16 7.49
C ALA A 118 -5.26 0.19 7.92
N ILE A 119 -4.92 -1.00 8.41
CA ILE A 119 -5.91 -2.03 8.75
C ILE A 119 -6.88 -1.51 9.81
N ASN A 120 -8.18 -1.75 9.60
CA ASN A 120 -9.30 -1.27 10.44
C ASN A 120 -9.47 0.26 10.50
N THR A 121 -8.77 1.02 9.65
CA THR A 121 -9.03 2.46 9.50
C THR A 121 -10.08 2.73 8.43
N THR A 122 -10.79 3.83 8.58
CA THR A 122 -11.88 4.23 7.68
C THR A 122 -11.33 4.89 6.41
N PHE A 123 -11.98 4.59 5.29
CA PHE A 123 -11.82 5.30 4.02
C PHE A 123 -13.22 5.69 3.53
N THR A 124 -13.44 7.01 3.43
CA THR A 124 -14.67 7.60 2.92
C THR A 124 -14.45 8.36 1.61
N VAL A 125 -15.41 8.23 0.69
CA VAL A 125 -15.48 9.00 -0.56
C VAL A 125 -16.68 9.95 -0.48
N TYR A 126 -16.47 11.21 -0.85
CA TYR A 126 -17.48 12.27 -0.83
C TYR A 126 -17.70 12.86 -2.21
N LYS A 127 -18.92 13.37 -2.44
CA LYS A 127 -19.23 14.39 -3.43
C LYS A 127 -19.61 15.67 -2.69
N GLN A 128 -18.74 16.68 -2.76
CA GLN A 128 -18.80 17.89 -1.94
C GLN A 128 -18.86 17.53 -0.45
N ASP A 129 -20.00 17.75 0.19
CA ASP A 129 -20.23 17.45 1.60
C ASP A 129 -21.03 16.17 1.85
N ASN A 130 -21.50 15.52 0.79
CA ASN A 130 -22.27 14.29 0.90
C ASN A 130 -21.35 13.09 0.82
N GLU A 131 -21.44 12.20 1.80
CA GLU A 131 -20.81 10.88 1.74
C GLU A 131 -21.44 10.06 0.61
N LEU A 132 -20.62 9.57 -0.31
CA LEU A 132 -21.05 8.60 -1.32
C LEU A 132 -20.97 7.19 -0.75
N ASP A 133 -19.82 6.84 -0.18
CA ASP A 133 -19.59 5.53 0.41
C ASP A 133 -18.42 5.55 1.41
N THR A 134 -18.47 4.62 2.35
CA THR A 134 -17.50 4.45 3.44
C THR A 134 -17.20 2.96 3.59
N THR A 135 -15.93 2.63 3.78
CA THR A 135 -15.49 1.29 4.15
C THR A 135 -14.32 1.36 5.12
N THR A 136 -13.89 0.21 5.62
CA THR A 136 -12.61 0.05 6.30
C THR A 136 -11.64 -0.74 5.43
N PHE A 137 -10.36 -0.53 5.68
CA PHE A 137 -9.29 -1.35 5.13
C PHE A 137 -9.19 -2.69 5.85
N VAL A 138 -9.00 -3.75 5.09
CA VAL A 138 -8.86 -5.13 5.58
C VAL A 138 -7.63 -5.76 4.93
N LYS A 139 -6.85 -6.52 5.71
CA LYS A 139 -5.73 -7.30 5.17
C LYS A 139 -6.26 -8.36 4.20
N LEU A 140 -5.77 -8.36 2.97
CA LEU A 140 -6.04 -9.42 2.01
C LEU A 140 -5.29 -10.66 2.52
N ARG A 141 -6.01 -11.74 2.86
CA ARG A 141 -5.34 -12.98 3.28
C ARG A 141 -4.70 -13.62 2.06
N ASN A 142 -3.38 -13.69 2.05
CA ASN A 142 -2.68 -14.66 1.21
C ASN A 142 -2.91 -16.04 1.82
N GLU A 143 -3.81 -16.83 1.23
CA GLU A 143 -3.90 -18.26 1.52
C GLU A 143 -2.61 -18.92 1.01
N PHE A 144 -1.73 -19.30 1.94
CA PHE A 144 -0.59 -20.17 1.68
C PHE A 144 -0.81 -21.50 2.40
#